data_AF-A0A9Q0ARY5-F1
#
_entry.id   AF-A0A9Q0ARY5-F1
#
_cell.length_a   1.000
_cell.length_b   1.000
_cell.length_c   1.000
_cell.angle_alpha   90.00
_cell.angle_beta   90.00
_cell.angle_gamma   90.00
#
_symmetry.space_group_name_H-M   'P 1'
#
loop_
_entity.id
_entity.type
_entity.pdbx_description
1 polymer ?
#
loop_
_entity_poly.entity_id
_entity_poly.type
_entity_poly.pdbx_seq_one_letter_code
_entity_poly.pdbx_strand_id
1 'polypeptide(L)'
;MALGIDVRTMTANTSTPQPDSSPCCPSCGVALLSLAESGDPTAALLAAQKTIADLQAQVRLLNQKAAAAVDRWADYEDELSRLRAASTSTAATTNNTAAKRTSTPPPSQGTSIPASSPRTSFLSTGANRISQMLSPRKSTPNLSAASRASASSPSLPLPGAPGANGTATTANINNITGLPCPAPSTDDLLSALSREQSLRRAAEGRLDETSREVEELSATLFEQANEMVATERKARARLEERVGVLERRDEEKRGRLDRLEVAMSRIDRVGRLLDDRDRDGD
;
A
#
# COMPACT_ATOMS: atom_id res chain seq x y z
N MET A 1 71.28 -41.10 -27.16
CA MET A 1 72.27 -40.09 -26.73
C MET A 1 71.71 -39.48 -25.45
N ALA A 2 72.02 -40.06 -24.29
CA ALA A 2 73.21 -39.76 -23.46
C ALA A 2 72.94 -38.43 -22.72
N LEU A 3 72.98 -38.28 -21.38
CA LEU A 3 73.70 -38.91 -20.26
C LEU A 3 72.83 -38.65 -18.99
N GLY A 4 72.71 -39.45 -17.94
CA GLY A 4 73.67 -40.34 -17.29
C GLY A 4 74.49 -39.57 -16.25
N ILE A 5 74.05 -39.49 -14.97
CA ILE A 5 74.95 -39.34 -13.81
C ILE A 5 74.41 -40.14 -12.61
N ASP A 6 75.30 -41.00 -12.13
CA ASP A 6 75.21 -41.95 -11.02
C ASP A 6 75.33 -41.33 -9.61
N VAL A 7 74.55 -41.92 -8.71
CA VAL A 7 74.92 -42.54 -7.41
C VAL A 7 76.22 -42.11 -6.70
N ARG A 8 76.07 -41.73 -5.40
CA ARG A 8 76.85 -42.14 -4.19
C ARG A 8 76.48 -41.16 -3.05
N THR A 9 76.34 -41.45 -1.75
CA THR A 9 76.67 -42.59 -0.87
C THR A 9 76.27 -42.23 0.59
N MET A 10 75.75 -43.21 1.36
CA MET A 10 75.69 -43.32 2.85
C MET A 10 74.78 -42.31 3.60
N THR A 11 74.04 -42.65 4.66
CA THR A 11 74.19 -43.71 5.68
C THR A 11 72.82 -43.94 6.34
N ALA A 12 72.57 -45.17 6.79
CA ALA A 12 71.39 -45.53 7.56
C ALA A 12 71.31 -44.79 8.90
N ASN A 13 70.09 -44.57 9.39
CA ASN A 13 69.78 -44.78 10.80
C ASN A 13 68.28 -45.05 10.97
N THR A 14 67.97 -46.33 11.13
CA THR A 14 66.73 -46.83 11.68
C THR A 14 66.63 -46.37 13.12
N SER A 15 65.63 -45.55 13.43
CA SER A 15 65.08 -45.45 14.77
C SER A 15 63.56 -45.40 14.65
N THR A 16 62.92 -46.48 15.05
CA THR A 16 61.50 -46.50 15.38
C THR A 16 61.43 -46.50 16.90
N PRO A 17 60.63 -45.59 17.48
CA PRO A 17 59.47 -46.08 18.22
C PRO A 17 58.19 -45.32 17.85
N GLN A 18 57.08 -46.04 17.77
CA GLN A 18 55.71 -45.49 17.83
C GLN A 18 55.42 -44.91 19.23
N PRO A 19 54.21 -44.37 19.55
CA PRO A 19 53.09 -43.84 18.77
C PRO A 19 52.75 -42.38 19.22
N ASP A 20 51.57 -41.86 18.87
CA ASP A 20 50.94 -40.65 19.46
C ASP A 20 51.30 -39.29 18.84
N SER A 21 50.68 -38.97 17.72
CA SER A 21 50.05 -37.66 17.53
C SER A 21 49.15 -37.68 16.30
N SER A 22 47.86 -37.47 16.53
CA SER A 22 46.87 -37.25 15.48
C SER A 22 47.29 -36.07 14.60
N PRO A 23 47.27 -36.18 13.26
CA PRO A 23 47.63 -35.08 12.37
C PRO A 23 46.53 -34.01 12.44
N CYS A 24 46.81 -32.93 13.15
CA CYS A 24 45.88 -31.82 13.36
C CYS A 24 46.51 -30.55 12.75
N CYS A 25 45.74 -29.81 11.94
CA CYS A 25 46.25 -28.66 11.20
C CYS A 25 46.61 -27.49 12.15
N PRO A 26 47.84 -26.95 12.11
CA PRO A 26 48.36 -26.03 13.13
C PRO A 26 47.78 -24.61 13.11
N SER A 27 46.76 -24.32 12.29
CA SER A 27 46.06 -23.02 12.25
C SER A 27 44.59 -23.10 12.64
N CYS A 28 43.98 -24.30 12.65
CA CYS A 28 42.53 -24.44 12.90
C CYS A 28 42.12 -25.61 13.81
N GLY A 29 43.05 -26.43 14.30
CA GLY A 29 42.78 -27.37 15.40
C GLY A 29 41.78 -28.50 15.12
N VAL A 30 41.40 -28.72 13.86
CA VAL A 30 40.54 -29.83 13.44
C VAL A 30 41.36 -31.07 13.11
N ALA A 31 41.09 -32.16 13.83
CA ALA A 31 41.70 -33.46 13.58
C ALA A 31 41.23 -34.01 12.24
N LEU A 32 42.17 -34.40 11.37
CA LEU A 32 41.92 -34.90 10.02
C LEU A 32 41.13 -36.23 9.95
N LEU A 33 40.64 -36.74 11.08
CA LEU A 33 39.92 -38.01 11.18
C LEU A 33 38.47 -37.92 10.65
N SER A 34 37.89 -36.73 10.49
CA SER A 34 36.52 -36.61 9.96
C SER A 34 36.42 -36.63 8.42
N LEU A 35 37.51 -36.95 7.71
CA LEU A 35 37.50 -37.19 6.26
C LEU A 35 37.78 -38.67 5.91
N ALA A 36 37.93 -39.53 6.91
CA ALA A 36 38.24 -40.95 6.73
C ALA A 36 37.02 -41.88 6.95
N GLU A 37 35.81 -41.32 7.09
CA GLU A 37 34.58 -42.11 7.18
C GLU A 37 33.77 -41.94 5.88
N SER A 38 34.11 -42.78 4.91
CA SER A 38 33.42 -43.06 3.64
C SER A 38 33.34 -41.94 2.57
N GLY A 39 34.23 -42.01 1.58
CA GLY A 39 34.05 -41.35 0.26
C GLY A 39 35.32 -40.77 -0.34
N ASP A 40 35.61 -41.08 -1.60
CA ASP A 40 36.79 -40.61 -2.34
C ASP A 40 37.00 -39.07 -2.21
N PRO A 41 38.22 -38.59 -1.87
CA PRO A 41 38.51 -37.16 -1.72
C PRO A 41 38.27 -36.35 -3.01
N THR A 42 38.37 -37.02 -4.16
CA THR A 42 38.04 -36.46 -5.48
C THR A 42 36.53 -36.21 -5.63
N ALA A 43 35.68 -37.07 -5.07
CA ALA A 43 34.23 -36.90 -5.07
C ALA A 43 33.82 -35.71 -4.18
N ALA A 44 34.49 -35.53 -3.04
CA ALA A 44 34.27 -34.36 -2.17
C ALA A 44 34.65 -33.04 -2.86
N LEU A 45 35.75 -33.01 -3.63
CA LEU A 45 36.18 -31.82 -4.37
C LEU A 45 35.21 -31.49 -5.52
N LEU A 46 34.70 -32.50 -6.22
CA LEU A 46 33.69 -32.32 -7.26
C LEU A 46 32.37 -31.79 -6.66
N ALA A 47 31.95 -32.31 -5.50
CA ALA A 47 30.78 -31.80 -4.78
C ALA A 47 30.96 -30.35 -4.32
N ALA A 48 32.15 -29.98 -3.84
CA ALA A 48 32.47 -28.60 -3.49
C ALA A 48 32.44 -27.67 -4.72
N GLN A 49 33.00 -28.08 -5.85
CA GLN A 49 32.94 -27.31 -7.10
C GLN A 49 31.51 -27.09 -7.58
N LYS A 50 30.67 -28.12 -7.51
CA LYS A 50 29.24 -28.00 -7.85
C LYS A 50 28.53 -26.99 -6.94
N THR A 51 28.79 -27.08 -5.64
CA THR A 51 28.21 -26.15 -4.65
C THR A 51 28.66 -24.71 -4.91
N ILE A 52 29.93 -24.49 -5.26
CA ILE A 52 30.44 -23.17 -5.61
C ILE A 52 29.72 -22.63 -6.86
N ALA A 53 29.53 -23.46 -7.89
CA ALA A 53 28.82 -23.04 -9.10
C ALA A 53 27.35 -22.67 -8.80
N ASP A 54 26.67 -23.45 -7.95
CA ASP A 54 25.29 -23.18 -7.53
C ASP A 54 25.21 -21.88 -6.71
N LEU A 55 26.12 -21.66 -5.77
CA LEU A 55 26.19 -20.43 -4.99
C LEU A 55 26.49 -19.21 -5.87
N GLN A 56 27.40 -19.33 -6.84
CA GLN A 56 27.68 -18.27 -7.80
C GLN A 56 26.46 -17.94 -8.66
N ALA A 57 25.70 -18.95 -9.08
CA ALA A 57 24.44 -18.75 -9.81
C ALA A 57 23.38 -18.06 -8.93
N GLN A 58 23.28 -18.45 -7.66
CA GLN A 58 22.37 -17.83 -6.71
C GLN A 58 22.72 -16.35 -6.45
N VAL A 59 24.00 -16.02 -6.28
CA VAL A 59 24.46 -14.63 -6.13
C VAL A 59 24.11 -13.81 -7.37
N ARG A 60 24.33 -14.36 -8.58
CA ARG A 60 23.93 -13.68 -9.82
C ARG A 60 22.42 -13.44 -9.89
N LEU A 61 21.61 -14.43 -9.52
CA LEU A 61 20.15 -14.30 -9.50
C LEU A 61 19.69 -13.26 -8.46
N LEU A 62 20.28 -13.26 -7.27
CA LEU A 62 19.98 -12.27 -6.23
C LEU A 62 20.36 -10.86 -6.68
N ASN A 63 21.51 -10.69 -7.32
CA ASN A 63 21.91 -9.40 -7.90
C ASN A 63 20.95 -8.93 -8.99
N GLN A 64 20.49 -9.83 -9.87
CA GLN A 64 19.48 -9.49 -10.88
C GLN A 64 18.15 -9.07 -10.23
N LYS A 65 17.72 -9.75 -9.15
CA LYS A 65 16.53 -9.37 -8.39
C LYS A 65 16.69 -8.05 -7.65
N ALA A 66 17.86 -7.79 -7.10
CA ALA A 66 18.17 -6.53 -6.44
C ALA A 66 18.13 -5.38 -7.45
N ALA A 67 18.76 -5.54 -8.62
CA ALA A 67 18.68 -4.55 -9.70
C ALA A 67 17.23 -4.28 -10.13
N ALA A 68 16.44 -5.33 -10.39
CA ALA A 68 15.03 -5.18 -10.74
C ALA A 68 14.18 -4.55 -9.62
N ALA A 69 14.55 -4.72 -8.35
CA ALA A 69 13.88 -4.06 -7.24
C ALA A 69 14.25 -2.57 -7.17
N VAL A 70 15.52 -2.22 -7.42
CA VAL A 70 16.00 -0.84 -7.49
C VAL A 70 15.33 -0.10 -8.65
N ASP A 71 15.19 -0.72 -9.83
CA ASP A 71 14.48 -0.13 -10.97
C ASP A 71 13.03 0.23 -10.59
N ARG A 72 12.33 -0.69 -9.91
CA ARG A 72 10.96 -0.43 -9.42
C ARG A 72 10.92 0.65 -8.35
N TRP A 73 11.96 0.78 -7.52
CA TRP A 73 12.04 1.85 -6.53
C TRP A 73 12.21 3.22 -7.18
N ALA A 74 12.96 3.31 -8.28
CA ALA A 74 13.05 4.53 -9.06
C ALA A 74 11.67 4.93 -9.60
N ASP A 75 10.88 3.99 -10.14
CA ASP A 75 9.50 4.28 -10.58
C ASP A 75 8.62 4.82 -9.43
N TYR A 76 8.75 4.26 -8.21
CA TYR A 76 8.00 4.75 -7.05
C TYR A 76 8.48 6.12 -6.57
N GLU A 77 9.78 6.42 -6.66
CA GLU A 77 10.32 7.74 -6.33
C GLU A 77 9.79 8.82 -7.28
N ASP A 78 9.71 8.53 -8.58
CA ASP A 78 9.13 9.41 -9.58
C ASP A 78 7.64 9.67 -9.30
N GLU A 79 6.88 8.63 -8.97
CA GLU A 79 5.46 8.77 -8.60
C GLU A 79 5.30 9.60 -7.31
N LEU A 80 6.17 9.41 -6.32
CA LEU A 80 6.17 10.21 -5.09
C LEU A 80 6.46 11.68 -5.38
N SER A 81 7.43 11.94 -6.25
CA SER A 81 7.83 13.28 -6.68
C SER A 81 6.70 13.96 -7.46
N ARG A 82 6.02 13.22 -8.35
CA ARG A 82 4.84 13.68 -9.08
C ARG A 82 3.68 14.02 -8.14
N LEU A 83 3.40 13.18 -7.15
CA LEU A 83 2.35 13.41 -6.16
C LEU A 83 2.64 14.64 -5.28
N ARG A 84 3.90 14.84 -4.88
CA ARG A 84 4.33 16.05 -4.16
C ARG A 84 4.25 17.31 -5.02
N ALA A 85 4.63 17.24 -6.29
CA ALA A 85 4.48 18.36 -7.21
C ALA A 85 3.00 18.71 -7.45
N ALA A 86 2.13 17.69 -7.57
CA ALA A 86 0.69 17.88 -7.72
C ALA A 86 0.05 18.48 -6.45
N SER A 87 0.41 18.00 -5.25
CA SER A 87 -0.10 18.55 -3.99
C SER A 87 0.42 19.97 -3.73
N THR A 88 1.68 20.25 -4.06
CA THR A 88 2.27 21.59 -3.98
C THR A 88 1.64 22.55 -4.99
N SER A 89 1.35 22.10 -6.22
CA SER A 89 0.66 22.92 -7.24
C SER A 89 -0.79 23.25 -6.84
N THR A 90 -1.44 22.33 -6.12
CA THR A 90 -2.78 22.57 -5.55
C THR A 90 -2.72 23.58 -4.40
N ALA A 91 -1.66 23.55 -3.58
CA ALA A 91 -1.41 24.55 -2.53
C ALA A 91 -1.05 25.94 -3.09
N ALA A 92 -0.24 26.02 -4.16
CA ALA A 92 0.19 27.29 -4.77
C ALA A 92 -0.96 28.07 -5.45
N THR A 93 -2.00 27.39 -5.93
CA THR A 93 -3.17 28.04 -6.55
C THR A 93 -4.07 28.77 -5.54
N THR A 94 -3.96 28.45 -4.24
CA THR A 94 -4.79 29.07 -3.18
C THR A 94 -4.17 30.37 -2.62
N ASN A 95 -2.87 30.60 -2.80
CA ASN A 95 -2.14 31.72 -2.19
C ASN A 95 -1.90 32.94 -3.11
N ASN A 96 -2.41 32.94 -4.35
CA ASN A 96 -2.06 33.98 -5.35
C ASN A 96 -3.23 34.87 -5.81
N THR A 97 -4.13 35.27 -4.90
CA THR A 97 -5.14 36.33 -5.17
C THR A 97 -5.03 37.57 -4.28
N ALA A 98 -3.93 37.73 -3.53
CA ALA A 98 -3.74 38.86 -2.62
C ALA A 98 -2.37 39.56 -2.77
N ALA A 99 -1.91 39.85 -3.98
CA ALA A 99 -0.86 40.84 -4.17
C ALA A 99 -0.86 41.46 -5.57
N LYS A 100 -0.75 42.79 -5.59
CA LYS A 100 -0.37 43.67 -6.72
C LYS A 100 -1.50 44.24 -7.60
N ARG A 101 -2.11 45.30 -7.04
CA ARG A 101 -2.72 46.41 -7.79
C ARG A 101 -1.60 47.37 -8.25
N THR A 102 -1.88 48.16 -9.30
CA THR A 102 -1.09 49.25 -9.97
C THR A 102 -0.03 48.76 -10.97
N SER A 103 0.08 49.20 -12.24
CA SER A 103 -0.41 50.40 -12.97
C SER A 103 -0.32 50.25 -14.53
N THR A 104 -1.22 50.94 -15.25
CA THR A 104 -1.12 51.54 -16.63
C THR A 104 -1.09 50.70 -17.95
N PRO A 105 -1.69 51.19 -19.08
CA PRO A 105 -1.94 50.45 -20.33
C PRO A 105 -1.02 50.81 -21.53
N PRO A 106 -1.04 50.02 -22.62
CA PRO A 106 -1.21 50.59 -23.98
C PRO A 106 -2.15 49.77 -24.93
N PRO A 107 -2.56 50.33 -26.09
CA PRO A 107 -3.57 49.75 -26.97
C PRO A 107 -3.01 49.02 -28.21
N SER A 108 -3.81 48.09 -28.78
CA SER A 108 -4.14 47.96 -30.22
C SER A 108 -4.13 46.51 -30.77
N GLN A 109 -5.32 46.11 -31.24
CA GLN A 109 -5.64 45.40 -32.49
C GLN A 109 -5.15 43.95 -32.75
N GLY A 110 -6.10 43.09 -33.16
CA GLY A 110 -5.80 41.84 -33.86
C GLY A 110 -6.87 40.76 -33.75
N THR A 111 -7.85 40.82 -34.65
CA THR A 111 -8.94 39.85 -34.86
C THR A 111 -8.44 38.45 -35.27
N SER A 112 -8.95 37.38 -34.64
CA SER A 112 -9.44 36.16 -35.33
C SER A 112 -9.96 35.12 -34.32
N ILE A 113 -11.21 34.72 -34.54
CA ILE A 113 -11.86 33.56 -33.92
C ILE A 113 -11.47 32.33 -34.76
N PRO A 114 -11.30 31.14 -34.15
CA PRO A 114 -12.36 30.15 -34.36
C PRO A 114 -12.88 29.57 -33.04
N ALA A 115 -14.20 29.48 -32.96
CA ALA A 115 -14.94 28.79 -31.93
C ALA A 115 -15.03 27.31 -32.33
N SER A 116 -14.57 26.41 -31.46
CA SER A 116 -15.29 25.19 -31.08
C SER A 116 -14.50 24.40 -30.03
N SER A 117 -15.04 24.42 -28.81
CA SER A 117 -15.18 23.29 -27.87
C SER A 117 -14.27 22.06 -28.05
N PRO A 118 -13.67 21.60 -26.94
CA PRO A 118 -14.13 20.31 -26.44
C PRO A 118 -14.72 20.47 -25.05
N ARG A 119 -16.05 20.36 -25.00
CA ARG A 119 -16.74 19.77 -23.85
C ARG A 119 -16.27 18.31 -23.70
N THR A 120 -16.37 17.83 -22.48
CA THR A 120 -16.12 16.45 -21.99
C THR A 120 -14.63 16.20 -21.67
N SER A 121 -14.26 16.23 -20.39
CA SER A 121 -14.40 15.05 -19.52
C SER A 121 -14.41 15.44 -18.03
N PHE A 122 -15.40 16.23 -17.61
CA PHE A 122 -15.77 16.35 -16.20
C PHE A 122 -16.67 15.17 -15.84
N LEU A 123 -16.08 13.98 -15.69
CA LEU A 123 -16.58 12.81 -14.97
C LEU A 123 -15.55 11.68 -15.23
N SER A 124 -14.43 11.71 -14.51
CA SER A 124 -13.61 10.51 -14.37
C SER A 124 -12.91 10.48 -13.02
N THR A 125 -13.55 9.69 -12.16
CA THR A 125 -12.87 8.65 -11.41
C THR A 125 -12.28 9.08 -10.07
N GLY A 126 -13.17 9.55 -9.20
CA GLY A 126 -13.05 9.36 -7.74
C GLY A 126 -13.25 7.91 -7.28
N ALA A 127 -13.01 6.91 -8.15
CA ALA A 127 -13.22 5.48 -7.90
C ALA A 127 -11.92 4.67 -7.72
N ASN A 128 -10.76 5.32 -7.57
CA ASN A 128 -9.47 4.61 -7.45
C ASN A 128 -8.96 4.44 -6.00
N ARG A 129 -9.77 4.70 -4.96
CA ARG A 129 -9.32 4.59 -3.56
C ARG A 129 -9.77 3.34 -2.79
N ILE A 130 -10.54 2.42 -3.40
CA ILE A 130 -11.04 1.22 -2.68
C ILE A 130 -10.31 -0.09 -3.09
N SER A 131 -9.55 -0.08 -4.19
CA SER A 131 -8.90 -1.29 -4.71
C SER A 131 -7.51 -1.59 -4.12
N GLN A 132 -7.03 -0.82 -3.15
CA GLN A 132 -5.70 -1.04 -2.51
C GLN A 132 -5.76 -1.71 -1.12
N MET A 133 -6.94 -2.09 -0.62
CA MET A 133 -7.10 -2.75 0.69
C MET A 133 -7.53 -4.22 0.61
N LEU A 134 -7.59 -4.82 -0.59
CA LEU A 134 -8.09 -6.19 -0.81
C LEU A 134 -7.12 -7.10 -1.58
N SER A 135 -5.81 -6.98 -1.40
CA SER A 135 -4.87 -8.05 -1.79
C SER A 135 -4.32 -8.78 -0.55
N PRO A 136 -4.94 -9.90 -0.16
CA PRO A 136 -4.38 -10.84 0.80
C PRO A 136 -3.13 -11.53 0.27
N ARG A 137 -2.28 -11.85 1.23
CA ARG A 137 -1.16 -12.80 1.15
C ARG A 137 -1.54 -14.09 0.42
N LYS A 138 -0.79 -14.41 -0.63
CA LYS A 138 -0.17 -15.73 -0.95
C LYS A 138 -0.89 -16.98 -0.40
N SER A 139 -1.56 -17.72 -1.29
CA SER A 139 -1.82 -19.17 -1.12
C SER A 139 -2.03 -19.87 -2.47
N THR A 140 -1.47 -21.08 -2.54
CA THR A 140 -1.42 -22.12 -3.59
C THR A 140 -2.74 -22.44 -4.31
N PRO A 141 -2.72 -22.91 -5.59
CA PRO A 141 -3.91 -23.45 -6.24
C PRO A 141 -3.92 -24.98 -6.18
N ASN A 142 -4.94 -25.60 -5.56
CA ASN A 142 -5.62 -26.75 -6.17
C ASN A 142 -6.96 -27.13 -5.49
N LEU A 143 -7.86 -27.64 -6.33
CA LEU A 143 -9.04 -28.48 -6.08
C LEU A 143 -10.44 -27.85 -5.88
N SER A 144 -11.26 -28.16 -6.89
CA SER A 144 -12.66 -28.61 -6.88
C SER A 144 -13.84 -27.65 -6.65
N ALA A 145 -14.65 -27.59 -7.72
CA ALA A 145 -16.05 -27.21 -7.85
C ALA A 145 -16.99 -27.71 -6.73
N ALA A 146 -18.02 -26.92 -6.39
CA ALA A 146 -19.45 -27.25 -6.60
C ALA A 146 -20.41 -26.26 -5.89
N SER A 147 -21.49 -25.94 -6.60
CA SER A 147 -22.88 -25.67 -6.14
C SER A 147 -23.23 -24.50 -5.19
N ARG A 148 -23.97 -23.54 -5.75
CA ARG A 148 -25.35 -23.10 -5.40
C ARG A 148 -25.84 -23.33 -3.96
N ALA A 149 -26.30 -22.27 -3.29
CA ALA A 149 -27.71 -21.97 -2.97
C ALA A 149 -27.84 -20.95 -1.81
N SER A 150 -29.02 -20.33 -1.78
CA SER A 150 -29.47 -19.16 -1.03
C SER A 150 -29.61 -19.32 0.50
N ALA A 151 -29.69 -18.14 1.14
CA ALA A 151 -30.52 -17.78 2.30
C ALA A 151 -29.86 -17.60 3.69
N SER A 152 -30.29 -16.49 4.31
CA SER A 152 -30.47 -16.19 5.74
C SER A 152 -29.31 -15.60 6.57
N SER A 153 -29.73 -14.65 7.40
CA SER A 153 -29.03 -13.72 8.31
C SER A 153 -28.11 -14.38 9.36
N PRO A 154 -27.10 -13.69 9.90
CA PRO A 154 -26.26 -14.24 10.96
C PRO A 154 -26.84 -13.92 12.35
N SER A 155 -27.10 -14.98 13.13
CA SER A 155 -27.27 -14.91 14.58
C SER A 155 -25.97 -15.43 15.23
N LEU A 156 -25.53 -14.74 16.29
CA LEU A 156 -24.33 -15.01 17.09
C LEU A 156 -24.32 -16.42 17.72
N PRO A 157 -23.16 -17.09 17.89
CA PRO A 157 -23.03 -18.21 18.80
C PRO A 157 -22.23 -17.85 20.07
N LEU A 158 -22.85 -18.14 21.21
CA LEU A 158 -22.25 -18.19 22.55
C LEU A 158 -21.88 -19.66 22.87
N PRO A 159 -20.76 -19.96 23.57
CA PRO A 159 -20.38 -21.34 23.90
C PRO A 159 -20.84 -21.76 25.30
N GLY A 160 -21.35 -22.99 25.43
CA GLY A 160 -21.73 -23.56 26.73
C GLY A 160 -22.19 -25.02 26.73
N ALA A 161 -21.23 -25.95 26.69
CA ALA A 161 -21.16 -27.20 27.49
C ALA A 161 -22.19 -28.36 27.25
N PRO A 162 -22.01 -29.57 27.84
CA PRO A 162 -21.87 -30.83 27.08
C PRO A 162 -22.95 -31.90 27.39
N GLY A 163 -23.12 -32.88 26.49
CA GLY A 163 -24.05 -33.99 26.73
C GLY A 163 -24.02 -35.12 25.69
N ALA A 164 -23.15 -36.09 25.95
CA ALA A 164 -23.35 -37.54 25.83
C ALA A 164 -24.09 -38.19 24.62
N ASN A 165 -23.33 -39.08 23.96
CA ASN A 165 -23.66 -40.46 23.54
C ASN A 165 -23.79 -40.80 22.03
N GLY A 166 -22.96 -41.76 21.63
CA GLY A 166 -23.09 -42.61 20.42
C GLY A 166 -21.76 -42.93 19.71
N THR A 167 -20.85 -43.74 20.29
CA THR A 167 -20.45 -45.13 19.84
C THR A 167 -20.33 -45.33 18.31
N ALA A 168 -19.29 -45.92 17.70
CA ALA A 168 -18.16 -46.77 18.12
C ALA A 168 -17.17 -46.98 16.93
N THR A 169 -16.07 -47.73 17.17
CA THR A 169 -15.17 -48.45 16.22
C THR A 169 -13.89 -47.65 15.85
N THR A 170 -12.62 -48.08 15.99
CA THR A 170 -11.92 -49.30 16.47
C THR A 170 -10.41 -49.00 16.51
N ALA A 171 -9.71 -49.59 17.51
CA ALA A 171 -8.26 -49.89 17.59
C ALA A 171 -7.25 -48.71 17.60
N ASN A 172 -6.10 -48.75 18.26
CA ASN A 172 -5.47 -49.57 19.29
C ASN A 172 -4.08 -48.93 19.46
N ILE A 173 -3.74 -48.38 20.62
CA ILE A 173 -2.37 -48.49 21.18
C ILE A 173 -2.52 -48.50 22.71
N ASN A 174 -2.67 -49.71 23.25
CA ASN A 174 -2.28 -49.95 24.63
C ASN A 174 -0.75 -50.09 24.70
N ASN A 175 -0.17 -49.39 25.68
CA ASN A 175 1.07 -49.71 26.39
C ASN A 175 2.40 -49.20 25.81
N ILE A 176 2.78 -47.98 26.20
CA ILE A 176 4.16 -47.65 26.54
C ILE A 176 4.12 -47.01 27.94
N THR A 177 4.50 -47.82 28.93
CA THR A 177 5.42 -47.50 30.02
C THR A 177 5.21 -46.17 30.77
N GLY A 178 4.86 -46.31 32.05
CA GLY A 178 4.57 -45.20 32.95
C GLY A 178 5.69 -44.16 33.06
N LEU A 179 5.29 -42.91 32.88
CA LEU A 179 5.63 -41.87 33.84
C LEU A 179 4.36 -41.56 34.64
N PRO A 180 4.40 -41.53 35.98
CA PRO A 180 3.35 -40.85 36.73
C PRO A 180 3.44 -39.38 36.33
N CYS A 181 2.52 -38.91 35.48
CA CYS A 181 2.25 -37.48 35.44
C CYS A 181 1.72 -37.14 36.84
N PRO A 182 2.44 -36.36 37.67
CA PRO A 182 1.89 -35.97 38.95
C PRO A 182 0.59 -35.25 38.66
N ALA A 183 -0.51 -35.72 39.26
CA ALA A 183 -1.75 -34.95 39.27
C ALA A 183 -1.36 -33.52 39.70
N PRO A 184 -1.76 -32.49 38.94
CA PRO A 184 -1.28 -31.14 39.18
C PRO A 184 -1.56 -30.81 40.64
N SER A 185 -0.50 -30.51 41.38
CA SER A 185 -0.64 -30.20 42.78
C SER A 185 -1.52 -28.96 42.92
N THR A 186 -2.16 -28.78 44.06
CA THR A 186 -2.99 -27.58 44.31
C THR A 186 -2.20 -26.30 44.08
N ASP A 187 -0.89 -26.32 44.35
CA ASP A 187 0.03 -25.21 44.10
C ASP A 187 0.28 -24.98 42.59
N ASP A 188 0.42 -26.06 41.80
CA ASP A 188 0.52 -25.97 40.34
C ASP A 188 -0.74 -25.34 39.72
N LEU A 189 -1.92 -25.67 40.24
CA LEU A 189 -3.19 -25.10 39.80
C LEU A 189 -3.32 -23.62 40.14
N LEU A 190 -2.91 -23.20 41.35
CA LEU A 190 -2.87 -21.79 41.75
C LEU A 190 -1.88 -20.99 40.89
N SER A 191 -0.69 -21.56 40.62
CA SER A 191 0.30 -20.95 39.75
C SER A 191 -0.21 -20.81 38.31
N ALA A 192 -0.93 -21.82 37.80
CA ALA A 192 -1.52 -21.81 36.47
C ALA A 192 -2.65 -20.78 36.35
N LEU A 193 -3.50 -20.66 37.37
CA LEU A 193 -4.58 -19.68 37.43
C LEU A 193 -4.02 -18.26 37.52
N SER A 194 -2.99 -18.02 38.33
CA SER A 194 -2.32 -16.72 38.37
C SER A 194 -1.71 -16.34 37.01
N ARG A 195 -1.13 -17.29 36.27
CA ARG A 195 -0.63 -17.06 34.91
C ARG A 195 -1.77 -16.74 33.95
N GLU A 196 -2.87 -17.50 33.97
CA GLU A 196 -4.05 -17.22 33.15
C GLU A 196 -4.62 -15.83 33.41
N GLN A 197 -4.83 -15.46 34.68
CA GLN A 197 -5.34 -14.15 35.05
C GLN A 197 -4.40 -13.02 34.60
N SER A 198 -3.09 -13.23 34.69
CA SER A 198 -2.11 -12.25 34.20
C SER A 198 -2.17 -12.05 32.68
N LEU A 199 -2.32 -13.15 31.93
CA LEU A 199 -2.47 -13.13 30.48
C LEU A 199 -3.79 -12.46 30.08
N ARG A 200 -4.86 -12.75 30.83
CA ARG A 200 -6.18 -12.18 30.61
C ARG A 200 -6.19 -10.68 30.86
N ARG A 201 -5.63 -10.23 32.00
CA ARG A 201 -5.48 -8.80 32.30
C ARG A 201 -4.61 -8.08 31.28
N ALA A 202 -3.54 -8.72 30.78
CA ALA A 202 -2.70 -8.16 29.72
C ALA A 202 -3.45 -8.07 28.37
N ALA A 203 -4.28 -9.05 28.05
CA ALA A 203 -5.13 -9.02 26.87
C ALA A 203 -6.22 -7.96 26.97
N GLU A 204 -6.88 -7.83 28.13
CA GLU A 204 -7.86 -6.78 28.43
C GLU A 204 -7.23 -5.39 28.30
N GLY A 205 -6.04 -5.16 28.88
CA GLY A 205 -5.34 -3.88 28.73
C GLY A 205 -4.98 -3.54 27.27
N ARG A 206 -4.65 -4.54 26.43
CA ARG A 206 -4.45 -4.33 25.00
C ARG A 206 -5.74 -4.00 24.26
N LEU A 207 -6.85 -4.63 24.65
CA LEU A 207 -8.17 -4.29 24.09
C LEU A 207 -8.56 -2.86 24.45
N ASP A 208 -8.36 -2.46 25.70
CA ASP A 208 -8.65 -1.10 26.18
C ASP A 208 -7.80 -0.06 25.43
N GLU A 209 -6.50 -0.31 25.22
CA GLU A 209 -5.63 0.56 24.42
C GLU A 209 -6.17 0.71 22.99
N THR A 210 -6.50 -0.40 22.34
CA THR A 210 -7.04 -0.35 20.97
C THR A 210 -8.41 0.34 20.92
N SER A 211 -9.25 0.18 21.94
CA SER A 211 -10.55 0.88 22.04
C SER A 211 -10.33 2.38 22.13
N ARG A 212 -9.34 2.82 22.93
CA ARG A 212 -8.99 4.23 23.09
C ARG A 212 -8.44 4.83 21.80
N GLU A 213 -7.55 4.13 21.09
CA GLU A 213 -7.04 4.56 19.79
C GLU A 213 -8.17 4.73 18.76
N VAL A 214 -9.12 3.79 18.73
CA VAL A 214 -10.30 3.87 17.85
C VAL A 214 -11.19 5.06 18.22
N GLU A 215 -11.41 5.31 19.52
CA GLU A 215 -12.16 6.48 19.98
C GLU A 215 -11.48 7.80 19.57
N GLU A 216 -10.16 7.92 19.72
CA GLU A 216 -9.39 9.10 19.31
C GLU A 216 -9.44 9.31 17.78
N LEU A 217 -9.24 8.24 17.01
CA LEU A 217 -9.37 8.29 15.56
C LEU A 217 -10.79 8.65 15.12
N SER A 218 -11.82 8.18 15.84
CA SER A 218 -13.20 8.56 15.56
C SER A 218 -13.45 10.04 15.86
N ALA A 219 -12.97 10.55 17.00
CA ALA A 219 -13.13 11.93 17.40
C ALA A 219 -12.46 12.89 16.40
N THR A 220 -11.22 12.60 16.02
CA THR A 220 -10.49 13.38 15.01
C THR A 220 -11.17 13.37 13.64
N LEU A 221 -11.67 12.21 13.20
CA LEU A 221 -12.42 12.10 11.94
C LEU A 221 -13.71 12.93 11.98
N PHE A 222 -14.46 12.88 13.08
CA PHE A 222 -15.69 13.68 13.23
C PHE A 222 -15.40 15.18 13.31
N GLU A 223 -14.33 15.59 13.99
CA GLU A 223 -13.90 16.98 14.06
C GLU A 223 -13.51 17.50 12.67
N GLN A 224 -12.68 16.75 11.93
CA GLN A 224 -12.28 17.10 10.57
C GLN A 224 -13.48 17.15 9.61
N ALA A 225 -14.40 16.19 9.71
CA ALA A 225 -15.62 16.18 8.91
C ALA A 225 -16.50 17.41 9.21
N ASN A 226 -16.65 17.76 10.49
CA ASN A 226 -17.42 18.93 10.91
C ASN A 226 -16.77 20.23 10.43
N GLU A 227 -15.44 20.34 10.50
CA GLU A 227 -14.71 21.50 9.97
C GLU A 227 -14.92 21.65 8.47
N MET A 228 -14.75 20.57 7.70
CA MET A 228 -14.97 20.59 6.25
C MET A 228 -16.39 21.04 5.91
N VAL A 229 -17.40 20.49 6.58
CA VAL A 229 -18.80 20.89 6.37
C VAL A 229 -19.03 22.35 6.77
N ALA A 230 -18.40 22.83 7.84
CA ALA A 230 -18.51 24.24 8.24
C ALA A 230 -17.88 25.17 7.20
N THR A 231 -16.72 24.82 6.64
CA THR A 231 -16.09 25.59 5.55
C THR A 231 -16.96 25.61 4.30
N GLU A 232 -17.55 24.48 3.93
CA GLU A 232 -18.48 24.36 2.80
C GLU A 232 -19.73 25.23 3.03
N ARG A 233 -20.35 25.15 4.21
CA ARG A 233 -21.52 26.00 4.56
C ARG A 233 -21.18 27.48 4.47
N LYS A 234 -20.00 27.89 4.95
CA LYS A 234 -19.53 29.29 4.84
C LYS A 234 -19.28 29.68 3.39
N ALA A 235 -18.65 28.82 2.59
CA ALA A 235 -18.38 29.08 1.17
C ALA A 235 -19.68 29.18 0.37
N ARG A 236 -20.61 28.25 0.60
CA ARG A 236 -21.95 28.24 0.01
C ARG A 236 -22.73 29.50 0.34
N ALA A 237 -22.77 29.92 1.61
CA ALA A 237 -23.46 31.15 2.01
C ALA A 237 -22.87 32.40 1.31
N ARG A 238 -21.54 32.48 1.17
CA ARG A 238 -20.87 33.58 0.43
C ARG A 238 -21.23 33.58 -1.06
N LEU A 239 -21.35 32.41 -1.67
CA LEU A 239 -21.76 32.29 -3.08
C LEU A 239 -23.22 32.67 -3.24
N GLU A 240 -24.10 32.19 -2.38
CA GLU A 240 -25.53 32.52 -2.38
C GLU A 240 -25.75 34.04 -2.20
N GLU A 241 -25.00 34.69 -1.31
CA GLU A 241 -25.02 36.16 -1.17
C GLU A 241 -24.61 36.85 -2.48
N ARG A 242 -23.49 36.42 -3.08
CA ARG A 242 -23.00 37.02 -4.33
C ARG A 242 -23.98 36.81 -5.48
N VAL A 243 -24.58 35.64 -5.59
CA VAL A 243 -25.62 35.33 -6.59
C VAL A 243 -26.81 36.26 -6.39
N GLY A 244 -27.33 36.41 -5.17
CA GLY A 244 -28.45 37.31 -4.91
C GLY A 244 -28.17 38.78 -5.26
N VAL A 245 -26.94 39.25 -5.06
CA VAL A 245 -26.52 40.60 -5.51
C VAL A 245 -26.49 40.69 -7.04
N LEU A 246 -26.00 39.65 -7.73
CA LEU A 246 -25.98 39.62 -9.18
C LEU A 246 -27.40 39.64 -9.76
N GLU A 247 -28.29 38.80 -9.23
CA GLU A 247 -29.70 38.71 -9.64
C GLU A 247 -30.41 40.06 -9.51
N ARG A 248 -30.27 40.73 -8.37
CA ARG A 248 -30.87 42.07 -8.15
C ARG A 248 -30.40 43.09 -9.20
N ARG A 249 -29.11 43.07 -9.55
CA ARG A 249 -28.57 43.98 -10.57
C ARG A 249 -29.08 43.64 -11.96
N ASP A 250 -29.24 42.35 -12.25
CA ASP A 250 -29.72 41.90 -13.56
C ASP A 250 -31.22 42.20 -13.73
N GLU A 251 -32.02 42.10 -12.67
CA GLU A 251 -33.40 42.59 -12.64
C GLU A 251 -33.48 44.10 -12.88
N GLU A 252 -32.63 44.90 -12.23
CA GLU A 252 -32.60 46.35 -12.43
C GLU A 252 -32.24 46.71 -13.88
N LYS A 253 -31.24 46.05 -14.46
CA LYS A 253 -30.84 46.25 -15.86
C LYS A 253 -31.94 45.82 -16.82
N ARG A 254 -32.57 44.67 -16.56
CA ARG A 254 -33.70 44.18 -17.36
C ARG A 254 -34.84 45.19 -17.37
N GLY A 255 -35.22 45.72 -16.21
CA GLY A 255 -36.24 46.77 -16.15
C GLY A 255 -35.84 48.08 -16.85
N ARG A 256 -34.55 48.40 -16.94
CA ARG A 256 -34.06 49.53 -17.77
C ARG A 256 -34.18 49.22 -19.26
N LEU A 257 -33.84 48.00 -19.68
CA LEU A 257 -33.97 47.56 -21.06
C LEU A 257 -35.44 47.53 -21.51
N ASP A 258 -36.35 46.98 -20.70
CA ASP A 258 -37.78 46.95 -21.00
C ASP A 258 -38.33 48.37 -21.28
N ARG A 259 -37.89 49.37 -20.49
CA ARG A 259 -38.26 50.77 -20.74
C ARG A 259 -37.72 51.32 -22.06
N LEU A 260 -36.48 50.95 -22.41
CA LEU A 260 -35.89 51.34 -23.69
C LEU A 260 -36.57 50.64 -24.87
N GLU A 261 -36.94 49.37 -24.73
CA GLU A 261 -37.69 48.62 -25.75
C GLU A 261 -39.06 49.24 -26.03
N VAL A 262 -39.78 49.68 -24.99
CA VAL A 262 -41.03 50.41 -25.15
C VAL A 262 -40.81 51.74 -25.87
N ALA A 263 -39.76 52.49 -25.51
CA ALA A 263 -39.45 53.76 -26.18
C ALA A 263 -39.07 53.54 -27.66
N MET A 264 -38.25 52.53 -27.95
CA MET A 264 -37.85 52.15 -29.30
C MET A 264 -39.05 51.70 -30.14
N SER A 265 -39.94 50.89 -29.57
CA SER A 265 -41.19 50.48 -30.22
C SER A 265 -42.10 51.66 -30.59
N ARG A 266 -42.08 52.74 -29.79
CA ARG A 266 -42.80 53.98 -30.09
C ARG A 266 -42.13 54.76 -31.23
N ILE A 267 -40.79 54.84 -31.23
CA ILE A 267 -40.02 55.47 -32.30
C ILE A 267 -40.25 54.73 -33.62
N ASP A 268 -40.16 53.39 -33.63
CA ASP A 268 -40.39 52.58 -34.82
C ASP A 268 -41.80 52.80 -35.40
N ARG A 269 -42.82 52.94 -34.53
CA ARG A 269 -44.18 53.25 -34.96
C ARG A 269 -44.29 54.62 -35.62
N VAL A 270 -43.66 55.64 -35.04
CA VAL A 270 -43.63 57.00 -35.61
C VAL A 270 -42.83 56.99 -36.92
N GLY A 271 -41.71 56.27 -36.96
CA GLY A 271 -40.89 56.10 -38.16
C GLY A 271 -41.70 55.57 -39.33
N ARG A 272 -42.50 54.52 -39.13
CA ARG A 272 -43.41 54.00 -40.17
C ARG A 272 -44.42 55.05 -40.65
N LEU A 273 -45.03 55.81 -39.73
CA LEU A 273 -46.00 56.85 -40.10
C LEU A 273 -45.39 58.01 -40.89
N LEU A 274 -44.12 58.35 -40.63
CA LEU A 274 -43.39 59.35 -41.41
C LEU A 274 -43.04 58.81 -42.81
N ASP A 275 -42.56 57.56 -42.88
CA ASP A 275 -42.22 56.87 -44.13
C ASP A 275 -43.45 56.75 -45.06
N ASP A 276 -44.64 56.50 -44.49
CA ASP A 276 -45.91 56.48 -45.25
C ASP A 276 -46.33 57.88 -45.74
N ARG A 277 -46.15 58.94 -44.93
CA ARG A 277 -46.45 60.33 -45.34
C ARG A 277 -45.54 60.85 -46.43
N ASP A 278 -44.26 60.50 -46.38
CA ASP A 278 -43.28 60.88 -47.40
C ASP A 278 -43.59 60.20 -48.75
N ARG A 279 -44.30 59.05 -48.74
CA ARG A 279 -44.77 58.37 -49.97
C ARG A 279 -46.07 58.93 -50.55
N ASP A 280 -46.98 59.43 -49.72
CA ASP A 280 -48.26 60.01 -50.15
C ASP A 280 -48.16 61.50 -50.54
N GLY A 281 -47.00 62.13 -50.31
CA GLY A 281 -46.74 63.56 -50.50
C GLY A 281 -46.02 63.96 -51.80
N ASP A 282 -45.75 63.01 -52.70
CA ASP A 282 -45.21 63.19 -54.06
C ASP A 282 -46.28 62.79 -55.09
#